data_AF-A0AAC9Y8U6-F1
#
_entry.id   AF-A0AAC9Y8U6-F1
#
_cell.length_a   1.000
_cell.length_b   1.000
_cell.length_c   1.000
_cell.angle_alpha   90.00
_cell.angle_beta   90.00
_cell.angle_gamma   90.00
#
_symmetry.space_group_name_H-M   'P 1'
#
loop_
_entity.id
_entity.type
_entity.pdbx_description
1 polymer ?
#
loop_
_entity_poly.entity_id
_entity_poly.type
_entity_poly.pdbx_seq_one_letter_code
_entity_poly.pdbx_strand_id
1 'polypeptide(L)'
;MSQLQHEIEQYEFWERLSLRQRAALYGEQILERLRAAVTAYTHRTVMAGGSPTLDDFIKKHPEYKRPELHGHIAVQMDITQRSVEFEAEKRTGTN
;
A
#
# COMPACT_ATOMS: atom_id res chain seq x y z
N MET A 1 -18.10 -11.30 41.96
CA MET A 1 -18.33 -11.07 40.51
C MET A 1 -19.37 -12.09 40.07
N SER A 2 -20.46 -11.66 39.44
CA SER A 2 -21.55 -12.58 39.03
C SER A 2 -21.20 -13.30 37.72
N GLN A 3 -21.76 -14.50 37.51
CA GLN A 3 -21.60 -15.26 36.27
C GLN A 3 -22.01 -14.44 35.03
N LEU A 4 -23.09 -13.66 35.17
CA LEU A 4 -23.57 -12.75 34.12
C LEU A 4 -22.58 -11.63 33.80
N GLN A 5 -21.92 -11.04 34.81
CA GLN A 5 -20.87 -10.03 34.57
C GLN A 5 -19.69 -10.62 33.80
N HIS A 6 -19.30 -11.85 34.12
CA HIS A 6 -18.22 -12.53 33.42
C HIS A 6 -18.57 -12.81 31.95
N GLU A 7 -19.81 -13.24 31.68
CA GLU A 7 -20.30 -13.48 30.31
C GLU A 7 -20.33 -12.20 29.47
N ILE A 8 -20.75 -11.07 30.07
CA ILE A 8 -20.76 -9.75 29.41
C ILE A 8 -19.32 -9.32 29.04
N GLU A 9 -18.38 -9.42 29.98
CA GLU A 9 -16.99 -9.03 29.75
C GLU A 9 -16.33 -9.85 28.63
N GLN A 10 -16.62 -11.15 28.57
CA GLN A 10 -16.14 -12.02 27.49
C GLN A 10 -16.72 -11.61 26.14
N TYR A 11 -18.03 -11.33 26.07
CA TYR A 11 -18.67 -10.89 24.83
C TYR A 11 -18.04 -9.59 24.30
N GLU A 12 -17.89 -8.58 25.15
CA GLU A 12 -17.27 -7.31 24.76
C GLU A 12 -15.81 -7.48 24.31
N PHE A 13 -15.07 -8.39 24.93
CA PHE A 13 -13.71 -8.72 24.50
C PHE A 13 -13.69 -9.25 23.06
N TRP A 14 -14.55 -10.23 22.74
CA TRP A 14 -14.65 -10.79 21.40
C TRP A 14 -15.11 -9.76 20.36
N GLU A 15 -16.05 -8.89 20.73
CA GLU A 15 -16.50 -7.81 19.87
C GLU A 15 -15.34 -6.86 19.54
N ARG A 16 -14.61 -6.37 20.55
CA ARG A 16 -13.42 -5.51 20.36
C ARG A 16 -12.33 -6.18 19.51
N LEU A 17 -12.08 -7.48 19.72
CA LEU A 17 -11.12 -8.23 18.93
C LEU A 17 -11.56 -8.33 17.46
N SER A 18 -12.83 -8.66 17.21
CA SER A 18 -13.37 -8.77 15.85
C SER A 18 -13.32 -7.44 15.09
N LEU A 19 -13.58 -6.32 15.78
CA LEU A 19 -13.48 -4.98 15.21
C LEU A 19 -12.04 -4.64 14.79
N ARG A 20 -11.05 -4.96 15.63
CA ARG A 20 -9.62 -4.75 15.31
C ARG A 20 -9.18 -5.61 14.12
N GLN A 21 -9.58 -6.87 14.08
CA GLN A 21 -9.26 -7.78 12.98
C GLN A 21 -9.85 -7.29 11.65
N ARG A 22 -11.12 -6.85 11.65
CA ARG A 22 -11.75 -6.24 10.47
C ARG A 22 -11.00 -4.99 10.03
N ALA A 23 -10.65 -4.09 10.96
CA ALA A 23 -9.91 -2.88 10.65
C ALA A 23 -8.52 -3.18 10.03
N ALA A 24 -7.82 -4.20 10.53
CA ALA A 24 -6.56 -4.66 9.96
C ALA A 24 -6.73 -5.18 8.52
N LEU A 25 -7.72 -6.04 8.28
CA LEU A 25 -8.04 -6.56 6.94
C LEU A 25 -8.39 -5.45 5.96
N TYR A 26 -9.20 -4.47 6.36
CA TYR A 26 -9.52 -3.32 5.52
C TYR A 26 -8.28 -2.46 5.22
N GLY A 27 -7.40 -2.28 6.21
CA GLY A 27 -6.12 -1.59 6.02
C GLY A 27 -5.22 -2.30 5.00
N GLU A 28 -5.11 -3.63 5.09
CA GLU A 28 -4.33 -4.43 4.13
C GLU A 28 -4.84 -4.29 2.70
N GLN A 29 -6.16 -4.34 2.50
CA GLN A 29 -6.77 -4.15 1.17
C GLN A 29 -6.51 -2.76 0.59
N ILE A 30 -6.53 -1.71 1.42
CA ILE A 30 -6.20 -0.34 1.00
C ILE A 30 -4.74 -0.26 0.56
N LEU A 31 -3.82 -0.85 1.34
CA LEU A 31 -2.40 -0.88 1.01
C LEU A 31 -2.09 -1.73 -0.23
N GLU A 32 -2.84 -2.80 -0.47
CA GLU A 32 -2.73 -3.60 -1.69
C GLU A 32 -3.15 -2.78 -2.92
N ARG A 33 -4.31 -2.11 -2.87
CA ARG A 33 -4.77 -1.22 -3.95
C ARG A 33 -3.79 -0.07 -4.21
N LEU A 34 -3.26 0.53 -3.14
CA LEU A 34 -2.23 1.55 -3.22
C LEU A 34 -0.99 1.00 -3.96
N ARG A 35 -0.48 -0.16 -3.55
CA ARG A 35 0.69 -0.80 -4.18
C ARG A 35 0.47 -1.07 -5.66
N ALA A 36 -0.71 -1.54 -6.05
CA ALA A 36 -1.06 -1.76 -7.45
C ALA A 36 -1.09 -0.44 -8.25
N ALA A 37 -1.70 0.61 -7.69
CA ALA A 37 -1.76 1.93 -8.34
C ALA A 37 -0.37 2.53 -8.53
N VAL A 38 0.47 2.51 -7.48
CA VAL A 38 1.85 3.01 -7.52
C VAL A 38 2.67 2.23 -8.55
N THR A 39 2.62 0.89 -8.51
CA THR A 39 3.36 0.04 -9.46
C THR A 39 3.00 0.38 -10.91
N ALA A 40 1.70 0.48 -11.22
CA ALA A 40 1.23 0.78 -12.57
C ALA A 40 1.64 2.19 -13.03
N TYR A 41 1.56 3.19 -12.15
CA TYR A 41 2.01 4.55 -12.45
C TYR A 41 3.54 4.60 -12.71
N THR A 42 4.34 4.03 -11.81
CA THR A 42 5.80 4.04 -11.89
C THR A 42 6.27 3.34 -13.15
N HIS A 43 5.76 2.13 -13.40
CA HIS A 43 6.13 1.36 -14.59
C HIS A 43 5.84 2.13 -15.89
N ARG A 44 4.64 2.73 -16.03
CA ARG A 44 4.30 3.52 -17.21
C ARG A 44 5.20 4.75 -17.37
N THR A 45 5.54 5.41 -16.27
CA THR A 45 6.36 6.62 -16.29
C THR A 45 7.79 6.31 -16.73
N VAL A 46 8.40 5.26 -16.14
CA VAL A 46 9.77 4.84 -16.49
C VAL A 46 9.83 4.33 -17.93
N MET A 47 8.88 3.51 -18.37
CA MET A 47 8.84 3.02 -19.76
C MET A 47 8.64 4.15 -20.79
N ALA A 48 8.05 5.27 -20.38
CA ALA A 48 7.93 6.47 -21.22
C ALA A 48 9.18 7.37 -21.17
N GLY A 49 10.24 6.96 -20.46
CA GLY A 49 11.46 7.74 -20.28
C GLY A 49 11.34 8.86 -19.23
N GLY A 50 10.28 8.86 -18.43
CA GLY A 50 10.06 9.84 -17.36
C GLY A 50 10.61 9.39 -16.01
N SER A 51 10.73 10.34 -15.08
CA SER A 51 11.03 10.07 -13.68
C SER A 51 9.74 10.10 -12.85
N PRO A 52 9.36 9.00 -12.20
CA PRO A 52 8.17 8.94 -11.35
C PRO A 52 8.39 9.74 -10.06
N THR A 53 7.47 10.64 -9.72
CA THR A 53 7.55 11.47 -8.50
C THR A 53 6.32 11.28 -7.61
N LEU A 54 6.52 11.43 -6.30
CA LEU A 54 5.43 11.39 -5.32
C LEU A 54 4.37 12.46 -5.63
N ASP A 55 4.79 13.70 -5.90
CA ASP A 55 3.87 14.81 -6.15
C ASP A 55 3.00 14.59 -7.39
N ASP A 56 3.59 14.08 -8.49
CA ASP A 56 2.84 13.77 -9.70
C ASP A 56 1.88 12.60 -9.50
N PHE A 57 2.29 11.59 -8.73
CA PHE A 57 1.40 10.49 -8.35
C PHE A 57 0.21 11.00 -7.54
N ILE A 58 0.45 11.81 -6.50
CA ILE A 58 -0.61 12.39 -5.67
C ILE A 58 -1.52 13.33 -6.47
N LYS A 59 -0.98 14.08 -7.43
CA LYS A 59 -1.78 14.92 -8.34
C LYS A 59 -2.73 14.09 -9.21
N LYS A 60 -2.30 12.90 -9.65
CA LYS A 60 -3.14 11.97 -10.42
C LYS A 60 -4.08 11.13 -9.55
N HIS A 61 -3.69 10.87 -8.31
CA HIS A 61 -4.39 10.02 -7.34
C HIS A 61 -4.58 10.76 -6.00
N PRO A 62 -5.44 11.80 -5.96
CA PRO A 62 -5.62 12.62 -4.76
C PRO A 62 -6.19 11.85 -3.57
N GLU A 63 -6.84 10.70 -3.80
CA GLU A 63 -7.31 9.78 -2.76
C GLU A 63 -6.18 9.25 -1.85
N TYR A 64 -4.94 9.24 -2.35
CA TYR A 64 -3.76 8.80 -1.60
C TYR A 64 -2.93 9.96 -1.03
N LYS A 65 -3.44 11.20 -1.06
CA LYS A 65 -2.73 12.40 -0.55
C LYS A 65 -2.35 12.33 0.93
N ARG A 66 -2.94 11.41 1.68
CA ARG A 66 -2.74 11.32 3.13
C ARG A 66 -1.26 11.09 3.50
N PRO A 67 -0.68 11.88 4.42
CA PRO A 67 0.74 11.78 4.78
C PRO A 67 1.19 10.39 5.21
N GLU A 68 0.32 9.65 5.91
CA GLU A 68 0.60 8.27 6.36
C GLU A 68 0.87 7.28 5.20
N LEU A 69 0.42 7.60 3.98
CA LEU A 69 0.64 6.76 2.80
C LEU A 69 1.91 7.12 2.04
N HIS A 70 2.51 8.29 2.28
CA HIS A 70 3.64 8.78 1.48
C HIS A 70 4.86 7.86 1.58
N GLY A 71 5.14 7.35 2.78
CA GLY A 71 6.22 6.37 2.98
C GLY A 71 5.99 5.08 2.19
N HIS A 72 4.76 4.56 2.18
CA HIS A 72 4.40 3.37 1.40
C HIS A 72 4.52 3.62 -0.11
N ILE A 73 4.10 4.80 -0.57
CA ILE A 73 4.22 5.20 -1.98
C ILE A 73 5.69 5.26 -2.38
N ALA A 74 6.51 6.00 -1.64
CA ALA A 74 7.93 6.17 -1.95
C ALA A 74 8.68 4.84 -2.02
N VAL A 75 8.46 3.95 -1.06
CA VAL A 75 9.06 2.60 -1.05
C VAL A 75 8.61 1.78 -2.25
N GLN A 76 7.30 1.75 -2.55
CA GLN A 76 6.80 0.98 -3.68
C GLN A 76 7.27 1.55 -5.03
N MET A 77 7.42 2.87 -5.14
CA MET A 77 8.00 3.51 -6.33
C MET A 77 9.44 3.07 -6.55
N ASP A 78 10.28 3.13 -5.51
CA ASP A 78 11.70 2.70 -5.59
C ASP A 78 11.81 1.23 -6.01
N ILE A 79 11.06 0.34 -5.36
CA ILE A 79 11.02 -1.09 -5.72
C ILE A 79 10.66 -1.26 -7.20
N THR A 80 9.58 -0.61 -7.65
CA THR A 80 9.08 -0.78 -9.02
C THR A 80 10.06 -0.21 -10.04
N GLN A 81 10.65 0.96 -9.77
CA GLN A 81 11.59 1.60 -10.68
C GLN A 81 12.83 0.73 -10.89
N ARG A 82 13.43 0.22 -9.81
CA ARG A 82 14.58 -0.69 -9.87
C ARG A 82 14.27 -1.97 -10.64
N SER A 83 13.06 -2.53 -10.48
CA SER A 83 12.63 -3.70 -11.25
C SER A 83 12.54 -3.41 -12.75
N VAL A 84 11.98 -2.25 -13.14
CA VAL A 84 11.86 -1.87 -14.55
C VAL A 84 13.22 -1.61 -15.19
N GLU A 85 14.10 -0.90 -14.49
CA GLU A 85 15.47 -0.62 -14.94
C GLU A 85 16.24 -1.92 -15.16
N PHE A 86 16.16 -2.87 -14.23
CA PHE A 86 16.76 -4.20 -14.36
C PHE A 86 16.23 -5.00 -15.55
N GLU A 87 14.92 -4.94 -15.83
CA GLU A 87 14.33 -5.58 -17.01
C GLU A 87 14.80 -4.94 -18.31
N ALA A 88 14.97 -3.62 -18.33
CA ALA A 88 15.50 -2.89 -19.48
C ALA A 88 16.96 -3.29 -19.76
N GLU A 89 17.80 -3.34 -18.73
CA GLU A 89 19.21 -3.77 -18.83
C GLU A 89 19.36 -5.19 -19.39
N LYS A 90 18.52 -6.13 -18.94
CA LYS A 90 18.50 -7.51 -19.46
C LYS A 90 18.16 -7.57 -20.94
N ARG A 91 17.29 -6.69 -21.44
CA ARG A 91 16.87 -6.67 -22.85
C ARG A 91 17.93 -6.07 -23.78
N THR A 92 18.76 -5.15 -23.27
CA THR A 92 19.79 -4.47 -24.08
C THR A 92 21.12 -5.22 -24.18
N GLY A 93 21.27 -6.37 -23.49
CA GLY A 93 22.36 -7.31 -23.77
C GLY A 93 23.76 -6.81 -23.43
N THR A 94 23.93 -6.15 -22.29
CA THR A 94 25.26 -5.91 -21.69
C THR A 94 25.50 -6.92 -20.57
N ASN A 95 25.98 -8.11 -20.94
CA ASN A 95 26.76 -9.03 -20.10
C ASN A 95 27.71 -9.81 -20.99
#